data_AF-A0A543L851-F1
#
_entry.id   AF-A0A543L851-F1
#
_cell.length_a   1.000
_cell.length_b   1.000
_cell.length_c   1.000
_cell.angle_alpha   90.00
_cell.angle_beta   90.00
_cell.angle_gamma   90.00
#
_symmetry.space_group_name_H-M   'P 1'
#
loop_
_entity.id
_entity.type
_entity.pdbx_description
1 polymer ?
#
loop_
_entity_poly.entity_id
_entity_poly.type
_entity_poly.pdbx_seq_one_letter_code
_entity_poly.pdbx_strand_id
1 'polypeptide(L)' 'MDAALRERTREAMAQTDAIFALEGFEPTPESRVVNAAILDGRVTIPQLIAEMSGYVREHKTMSGFVESRSWASCTHG' A
#
# COMPACT_ATOMS: atom_id res chain seq x y z
N MET A 1 2.86 -10.16 -11.04
CA MET A 1 1.40 -10.04 -11.21
C MET A 1 1.12 -9.97 -12.71
N ASP A 2 0.13 -10.71 -13.22
CA ASP A 2 -0.27 -10.61 -14.63
C ASP A 2 -1.00 -9.28 -14.90
N ALA A 3 -1.08 -8.88 -16.18
CA ALA A 3 -1.61 -7.57 -16.57
C ALA A 3 -3.10 -7.41 -16.22
N ALA A 4 -3.91 -8.46 -16.37
CA ALA A 4 -5.34 -8.40 -16.06
C ALA A 4 -5.58 -8.28 -14.56
N LEU A 5 -4.81 -9.01 -13.74
CA LEU A 5 -4.85 -8.86 -12.29
C LEU A 5 -4.38 -7.46 -11.87
N ARG A 6 -3.32 -6.92 -12.49
CA ARG A 6 -2.84 -5.54 -12.23
C ARG A 6 -3.92 -4.50 -12.49
N GLU A 7 -4.65 -4.63 -13.59
CA GLU A 7 -5.73 -3.70 -13.95
C GLU A 7 -6.87 -3.75 -12.93
N ARG A 8 -7.38 -4.94 -12.63
CA ARG A 8 -8.44 -5.10 -11.63
C ARG A 8 -8.04 -4.58 -10.25
N THR A 9 -6.77 -4.79 -9.85
CA THR A 9 -6.27 -4.24 -8.59
C THR A 9 -6.23 -2.72 -8.61
N ARG A 10 -5.83 -2.09 -9.73
CA ARG A 10 -5.85 -0.63 -9.87
C ARG A 10 -7.28 -0.07 -9.82
N GLU A 11 -8.22 -0.71 -10.50
CA GLU A 11 -9.64 -0.32 -10.47
C GLU A 11 -10.21 -0.42 -9.05
N ALA A 12 -9.91 -1.51 -8.33
CA ALA A 12 -10.35 -1.68 -6.94
C ALA A 12 -9.77 -0.60 -6.01
N MET A 13 -8.51 -0.19 -6.21
CA MET A 13 -7.91 0.93 -5.48
C MET A 13 -8.63 2.25 -5.78
N ALA A 14 -8.90 2.54 -7.06
CA ALA A 14 -9.63 3.74 -7.45
C ALA A 14 -11.07 3.78 -6.90
N GLN A 15 -11.76 2.63 -6.86
CA GLN A 15 -13.08 2.51 -6.23
C GLN A 15 -13.01 2.76 -4.72
N THR A 16 -11.97 2.23 -4.06
CA THR A 16 -11.74 2.47 -2.63
C THR A 16 -11.55 3.97 -2.39
N ASP A 17 -10.66 4.62 -3.14
CA ASP A 17 -10.42 6.07 -3.03
C ASP A 17 -11.72 6.88 -3.25
N ALA A 18 -12.53 6.51 -4.24
CA ALA A 18 -13.81 7.15 -4.50
C ALA A 18 -14.81 7.01 -3.34
N ILE A 19 -14.88 5.83 -2.69
CA ILE A 19 -15.72 5.61 -1.51
C ILE A 19 -15.25 6.49 -0.35
N PHE A 20 -13.96 6.54 -0.08
CA PHE A 20 -13.40 7.37 1.00
C PHE A 20 -13.59 8.87 0.73
N ALA A 21 -13.52 9.29 -0.53
CA ALA A 21 -13.77 10.67 -0.94
C ALA A 21 -15.21 11.13 -0.67
N LEU A 22 -16.20 10.22 -0.67
CA LEU A 22 -17.58 10.55 -0.29
C LEU A 22 -17.69 11.06 1.16
N GLU A 23 -16.77 10.61 2.02
CA GLU A 23 -16.67 11.00 3.43
C GLU A 23 -15.64 12.12 3.64
N GLY A 24 -15.10 12.70 2.57
CA GLY A 24 -14.11 13.78 2.61
C GLY A 24 -12.69 13.35 2.95
N PHE A 25 -12.37 12.05 2.82
CA PHE A 25 -11.00 11.56 2.99
C PHE A 25 -10.21 11.59 1.68
N GLU A 26 -8.92 11.90 1.80
CA GLU A 26 -7.96 11.86 0.69
C GLU A 26 -6.94 10.73 0.90
N PRO A 27 -6.45 10.08 -0.17
CA PRO A 27 -5.41 9.08 -0.06
C PRO A 27 -4.12 9.69 0.51
N THR A 28 -3.60 9.08 1.59
CA THR A 28 -2.37 9.53 2.24
C THR A 28 -1.13 9.24 1.37
N PRO A 29 -0.01 9.95 1.59
CA PRO A 29 1.25 9.63 0.90
C PRO A 29 1.68 8.16 1.10
N GLU A 30 1.50 7.62 2.30
CA GLU A 30 1.81 6.23 2.65
C GLU A 30 0.95 5.23 1.86
N SER A 31 -0.36 5.49 1.74
CA SER A 31 -1.25 4.59 0.98
C SER A 31 -0.87 4.55 -0.51
N ARG A 32 -0.43 5.68 -1.08
CA ARG A 32 0.05 5.74 -2.47
C ARG A 32 1.32 4.91 -2.68
N VAL A 33 2.27 4.96 -1.74
CA VAL A 33 3.50 4.14 -1.81
C VAL A 33 3.17 2.65 -1.73
N VAL A 34 2.29 2.27 -0.82
CA VAL A 34 1.81 0.88 -0.68
C VAL A 34 1.13 0.41 -1.97
N ASN A 35 0.20 1.20 -2.51
CA ASN A 35 -0.52 0.87 -3.74
C ASN A 35 0.44 0.68 -4.91
N ALA A 36 1.43 1.57 -5.07
CA ALA A 36 2.47 1.44 -6.08
C ALA A 36 3.30 0.16 -5.91
N ALA A 37 3.73 -0.14 -4.68
CA ALA A 37 4.51 -1.35 -4.40
C ALA A 37 3.73 -2.64 -4.68
N ILE A 38 2.43 -2.67 -4.40
CA ILE A 38 1.54 -3.79 -4.75
C ILE A 38 1.42 -3.92 -6.27
N LEU A 39 1.17 -2.82 -6.98
CA LEU A 39 1.00 -2.83 -8.44
C LEU A 39 2.27 -3.25 -9.19
N ASP A 40 3.44 -2.93 -8.64
CA ASP A 40 4.74 -3.35 -9.15
C ASP A 40 5.12 -4.77 -8.71
N GLY A 41 4.35 -5.40 -7.83
CA GLY A 41 4.62 -6.73 -7.29
C GLY A 41 5.80 -6.79 -6.33
N ARG A 42 6.24 -5.63 -5.79
CA ARG A 42 7.31 -5.54 -4.79
C ARG A 42 6.88 -6.05 -3.41
N VAL A 43 5.58 -5.99 -3.13
CA VAL A 43 4.96 -6.52 -1.91
C VAL A 43 3.62 -7.15 -2.27
N THR A 44 3.26 -8.24 -1.59
CA THR A 44 1.93 -8.84 -1.70
C THR A 44 1.01 -8.34 -0.59
N ILE A 45 -0.31 -8.35 -0.80
CA ILE A 45 -1.27 -7.95 0.24
C ILE A 45 -1.11 -8.79 1.52
N PRO A 46 -0.96 -10.14 1.47
CA PRO A 46 -0.71 -10.94 2.68
C PRO A 46 0.58 -10.55 3.42
N GLN A 47 1.67 -10.30 2.67
CA GLN A 47 2.93 -9.83 3.25
C GLN A 47 2.76 -8.47 3.93
N LEU A 48 2.12 -7.51 3.25
CA LEU A 48 1.85 -6.18 3.81
C LEU A 48 1.08 -6.29 5.13
N ILE A 49 0.01 -7.08 5.18
CA ILE A 49 -0.82 -7.26 6.38
C ILE A 49 0.02 -7.84 7.54
N ALA A 50 0.83 -8.86 7.26
CA ALA A 50 1.69 -9.48 8.26
C ALA A 50 2.74 -8.47 8.79
N GLU A 51 3.40 -7.73 7.91
CA GLU A 51 4.42 -6.74 8.25
C GLU A 51 3.85 -5.53 9.00
N MET A 52 2.67 -5.03 8.62
CA MET A 52 1.96 -3.95 9.32
C MET A 52 1.56 -4.41 10.72
N SER A 53 0.98 -5.61 10.83
CA SER A 53 0.55 -6.19 12.10
C SER A 53 1.73 -6.41 13.06
N GLY A 54 2.87 -6.84 12.53
CA GLY A 54 4.13 -6.95 13.27
C GLY A 54 4.61 -5.59 13.78
N TYR A 55 4.68 -4.60 12.88
CA TYR A 55 5.16 -3.25 13.21
C TYR A 55 4.31 -2.57 14.29
N VAL A 56 2.99 -2.57 14.15
CA VAL A 56 2.10 -1.98 15.16
C VAL A 56 2.22 -2.67 16.50
N ARG A 57 2.41 -4.00 16.51
CA ARG A 57 2.57 -4.76 17.75
C ARG A 57 3.83 -4.36 18.50
N GLU A 58 4.93 -4.14 17.78
CA GLU A 58 6.23 -3.77 18.32
C GLU A 58 6.29 -2.29 18.72
N HIS A 59 5.92 -1.40 17.80
CA HIS A 59 6.13 0.04 17.95
C HIS A 59 4.92 0.81 18.50
N LYS A 60 3.74 0.19 18.58
CA LYS A 60 2.48 0.82 19.00
C LYS A 60 2.09 2.06 18.18
N THR A 61 2.63 2.19 16.98
CA THR A 61 2.35 3.26 16.03
C THR A 61 2.42 2.74 14.60
N MET A 62 1.81 3.46 13.67
CA MET A 62 2.00 3.29 12.23
C MET A 62 3.06 4.24 11.65
N SER A 63 3.43 5.29 12.37
CA SER A 63 4.44 6.24 11.92
C SER A 63 5.79 5.55 11.71
N GLY A 64 6.45 5.81 10.58
CA GLY A 64 7.71 5.17 10.22
C GLY A 64 7.57 3.78 9.57
N PHE A 65 6.36 3.23 9.46
CA PHE A 65 6.17 1.90 8.90
C PHE A 65 6.67 1.82 7.45
N VAL A 66 6.19 2.69 6.57
CA VAL A 66 6.55 2.65 5.15
C VAL A 66 8.05 2.90 4.97
N GLU A 67 8.63 3.82 5.71
CA GLU A 67 10.05 4.16 5.70
C GLU A 67 10.93 3.00 6.17
N SER A 68 10.41 2.13 7.04
CA SER A 68 11.10 0.94 7.53
C SER A 68 11.12 -0.23 6.53
N ARG A 69 10.51 -0.10 5.35
CA ARG A 69 10.31 -1.21 4.41
C ARG A 69 11.20 -1.09 3.17
N SER A 70 11.91 -2.17 2.87
CA SER A 70 12.79 -2.27 1.70
C SER A 70 12.02 -2.22 0.38
N TRP A 71 10.73 -2.58 0.36
CA TRP A 71 9.89 -2.48 -0.83
C TRP A 71 9.37 -1.06 -1.09
N ALA A 72 9.47 -0.14 -0.13
CA ALA A 72 8.94 1.22 -0.23
C ALA A 72 9.88 2.17 -0.96
N SER A 73 11.19 1.91 -0.99
CA SER A 73 12.15 2.69 -1.76
C SER A 73 12.01 2.41 -3.25
N CYS A 74 11.81 3.47 -4.04
CA CYS A 74 12.00 3.41 -5.49
C CYS A 74 13.50 3.20 -5.76
N THR A 75 13.93 1.98 -6.03
CA THR A 75 15.16 1.79 -6.82
C THR A 75 14.86 2.25 -8.24
N HIS A 76 15.06 3.55 -8.52
CA HIS A 76 15.47 3.97 -9.86
C HIS A 76 16.88 3.42 -10.05
N GLY A 77 16.97 2.29 -10.74
CA GLY A 77 18.17 1.88 -11.47
C GLY A 77 18.06 2.35 -12.90
#